data_AF-A0A7S4ISH4-F1
#
_entry.id   AF-A0A7S4ISH4-F1
#
_cell.length_a   1.000
_cell.length_b   1.000
_cell.length_c   1.000
_cell.angle_alpha   90.00
_cell.angle_beta   90.00
_cell.angle_gamma   90.00
#
_symmetry.space_group_name_H-M   'P 1'
#
loop_
_entity.id
_entity.type
_entity.pdbx_description
1 polymer ?
#
loop_
_entity_poly.entity_id
_entity_poly.type
_entity_poly.pdbx_seq_one_letter_code
_entity_poly.pdbx_strand_id
1 'polypeptide(L)'
;MAVVTKSSFSSSGAASSSAQSFLFRNRGRMAFVALFAWALMIAAWMGGGAGVGPYAASLLPSEAAAAVDEAASSSAEAKAKMFAEARAAKPPPPPAASSSAGGSADVKSWRRALERTCEEASTIEEVRSVGRASHDKFSLPSAATVDAEMKNRASSMKKSKDDMMRRCKYVAIDFGANVGDTMAHMMDAGLVSCDRTRKLGEKAKSEAHFDQAKFELTDQPWNRITKFLVGMVASLGGDRVGPEDYCYYGVEGNPVFTERLRRAEAWASQITPKPLRHAHFLTETVGAGKDGPAQLWLDTVNAKQNYWGSSIFKSHQDVEKSAKAA
;
A
#
# COMPACT_ATOMS: atom_id res chain seq x y z
N MET A 1 9.09 -9.52 14.09
CA MET A 1 8.22 -8.56 14.82
C MET A 1 8.42 -7.22 14.16
N ALA A 2 7.37 -6.54 13.73
CA ALA A 2 7.48 -5.22 13.09
C ALA A 2 6.97 -4.13 14.05
N VAL A 3 7.72 -3.04 14.16
CA VAL A 3 7.38 -1.90 15.04
C VAL A 3 7.26 -0.65 14.18
N VAL A 4 6.10 0.01 14.25
CA VAL A 4 5.91 1.35 13.67
C VAL A 4 5.70 2.35 14.80
N THR A 5 6.50 3.40 14.79
CA THR A 5 6.37 4.49 15.76
C THR A 5 6.27 5.82 15.04
N LYS A 6 5.43 6.70 15.59
CA LYS A 6 5.45 8.13 15.27
C LYS A 6 6.41 8.77 16.26
N SER A 7 7.54 9.28 15.77
CA SER A 7 8.47 10.00 16.64
C SER A 7 7.89 11.38 16.96
N SER A 8 7.46 11.60 18.20
CA SER A 8 7.14 12.93 18.71
C SER A 8 8.40 13.56 19.24
N PHE A 9 9.25 14.07 18.35
CA PHE A 9 10.36 14.91 18.77
C PHE A 9 9.83 16.34 18.96
N SER A 10 9.60 16.70 20.23
CA SER A 10 9.41 18.09 20.61
C SER A 10 10.79 18.75 20.56
N SER A 11 11.03 19.58 19.55
CA SER A 11 12.05 20.61 19.67
C SER A 11 11.55 21.57 20.73
N SER A 12 12.07 21.44 21.96
CA SER A 12 11.79 22.37 23.04
C SER A 12 12.40 23.74 22.70
N GLY A 13 11.63 24.52 21.94
CA GLY A 13 11.73 25.97 21.83
C GLY A 13 10.51 26.56 22.53
N ALA A 14 10.79 27.38 23.54
CA ALA A 14 9.91 28.14 24.44
C ALA A 14 8.39 28.20 24.12
N ALA A 15 7.62 27.92 25.17
CA ALA A 15 6.18 28.03 25.24
C ALA A 15 5.66 29.46 25.00
N SER A 16 4.51 29.55 24.33
CA SER A 16 3.53 30.62 24.50
C SER A 16 2.15 30.02 24.32
N SER A 17 1.44 29.89 25.43
CA SER A 17 0.05 29.45 25.55
C SER A 17 -0.93 30.45 24.93
N SER A 18 -1.93 29.97 24.19
CA SER A 18 -3.33 30.34 24.42
C SER A 18 -4.31 29.65 23.46
N ALA A 19 -5.45 29.27 24.03
CA ALA A 19 -6.78 29.10 23.42
C ALA A 19 -6.96 28.09 22.27
N GLN A 20 -7.74 27.02 22.53
CA GLN A 20 -9.01 26.80 21.84
C GLN A 20 -9.74 25.57 22.41
N SER A 21 -10.69 25.85 23.31
CA SER A 21 -11.72 24.93 23.78
C SER A 21 -13.07 25.44 23.27
N PHE A 22 -13.47 25.12 22.03
CA PHE A 22 -14.83 25.43 21.56
C PHE A 22 -15.27 24.65 20.30
N LEU A 23 -15.07 23.33 20.21
CA LEU A 23 -15.61 22.52 19.08
C LEU A 23 -16.05 21.10 19.49
N PHE A 24 -16.73 20.94 20.61
CA PHE A 24 -17.39 19.68 20.98
C PHE A 24 -18.83 19.93 21.44
N ARG A 25 -19.73 20.28 20.51
CA ARG A 25 -21.18 20.22 20.82
C ARG A 25 -22.13 19.86 19.66
N ASN A 26 -21.65 19.65 18.43
CA ASN A 26 -22.54 19.41 17.27
C ASN A 26 -22.44 18.02 16.61
N ARG A 27 -21.64 17.08 17.13
CA ARG A 27 -21.52 15.73 16.53
C ARG A 27 -22.58 14.71 16.99
N GLY A 28 -23.31 14.97 18.07
CA GLY A 28 -24.31 14.03 18.61
C GLY A 28 -25.62 13.93 17.82
N ARG A 29 -26.04 15.00 17.13
CA ARG A 29 -27.36 15.05 16.46
C ARG A 29 -27.38 14.36 15.08
N MET A 30 -26.27 14.34 14.35
CA MET A 30 -26.23 13.66 13.04
C MET A 30 -26.14 12.13 13.15
N ALA A 31 -25.50 11.61 14.20
CA ALA A 31 -25.40 10.17 14.42
C ALA A 31 -26.77 9.52 14.72
N PHE A 32 -27.67 10.25 15.37
CA PHE A 32 -29.00 9.74 15.74
C PHE A 32 -29.94 9.62 14.52
N VAL A 33 -29.86 10.56 13.57
CA VAL A 33 -30.67 10.52 12.34
C VAL A 33 -30.22 9.40 11.40
N ALA A 34 -28.91 9.16 11.29
CA ALA A 34 -28.36 8.07 10.47
C ALA A 34 -28.72 6.68 11.02
N LEU A 35 -28.71 6.50 12.34
CA LEU A 35 -29.10 5.24 12.99
C LEU A 35 -30.61 4.96 12.84
N PHE A 36 -31.46 5.99 12.88
CA PHE A 36 -32.90 5.83 12.70
C PHE A 36 -33.29 5.47 11.26
N ALA A 37 -32.61 6.07 10.27
CA ALA A 37 -32.80 5.73 8.85
C ALA A 37 -32.33 4.30 8.52
N TRP A 38 -31.25 3.85 9.15
CA TRP A 38 -30.76 2.47 9.00
C TRP A 38 -31.70 1.43 9.63
N ALA A 39 -32.28 1.73 10.80
CA ALA A 39 -33.25 0.87 11.46
C ALA A 39 -34.57 0.73 10.65
N LEU A 40 -35.04 1.80 10.01
CA LEU A 40 -36.21 1.77 9.12
C LEU A 40 -35.97 0.93 7.86
N MET A 41 -34.76 0.97 7.29
CA MET A 41 -34.43 0.12 6.14
C MET A 41 -34.34 -1.36 6.51
N ILE A 42 -33.86 -1.69 7.72
CA ILE A 42 -33.85 -3.08 8.20
C ILE A 42 -35.27 -3.57 8.48
N ALA A 43 -36.15 -2.74 9.03
CA ALA A 43 -37.55 -3.10 9.24
C ALA A 43 -38.30 -3.34 7.92
N ALA A 44 -38.03 -2.55 6.88
CA ALA A 44 -38.58 -2.76 5.55
C ALA A 44 -38.04 -4.04 4.88
N TRP A 45 -36.79 -4.41 5.16
CA TRP A 45 -36.17 -5.61 4.60
C TRP A 45 -36.60 -6.90 5.33
N MET A 46 -36.80 -6.84 6.65
CA MET A 46 -37.26 -7.98 7.45
C MET A 46 -38.78 -8.20 7.39
N GLY A 47 -39.56 -7.25 6.88
CA GLY A 47 -41.01 -7.38 6.69
C GLY A 47 -41.46 -8.14 5.42
N GLY A 48 -40.53 -8.54 4.55
CA GLY A 48 -40.84 -9.17 3.26
C GLY A 48 -40.85 -10.70 3.31
N GLY A 49 -41.81 -11.29 4.01
CA GLY A 49 -41.89 -12.74 4.19
C GLY A 49 -43.28 -13.30 4.44
N ALA A 50 -44.32 -12.69 3.85
CA ALA A 50 -45.64 -13.30 3.73
C ALA A 50 -46.32 -12.78 2.47
N GLY A 51 -46.80 -13.71 1.64
CA GLY A 51 -47.25 -13.46 0.28
C GLY A 51 -48.34 -12.39 0.17
N VAL A 52 -48.06 -11.39 -0.66
CA VAL A 52 -49.08 -10.54 -1.26
C VAL A 52 -49.37 -11.14 -2.63
N GLY A 53 -50.55 -11.74 -2.75
CA GLY A 53 -51.03 -12.38 -3.98
C GLY A 53 -51.27 -11.40 -5.14
N PRO A 54 -51.52 -11.92 -6.34
CA PRO A 54 -51.61 -11.16 -7.60
C PRO A 54 -52.98 -10.46 -7.77
N TYR A 55 -53.39 -9.61 -6.82
CA TYR A 55 -54.69 -8.92 -6.85
C TYR A 55 -54.65 -7.39 -6.78
N ALA A 56 -53.47 -6.76 -6.91
CA ALA A 56 -53.35 -5.30 -6.86
C ALA A 56 -53.12 -4.62 -8.22
N ALA A 57 -53.37 -5.31 -9.35
CA ALA A 57 -53.14 -4.78 -10.69
C ALA A 57 -54.40 -4.29 -11.43
N SER A 58 -55.59 -4.33 -10.81
CA SER A 58 -56.88 -4.11 -11.49
C SER A 58 -57.59 -2.80 -11.19
N LEU A 59 -56.91 -1.78 -10.64
CA LEU A 59 -57.52 -0.48 -10.31
C LEU A 59 -56.83 0.75 -10.90
N LEU A 60 -55.95 0.60 -11.89
CA LEU A 60 -55.47 1.74 -12.67
C LEU A 60 -56.30 1.85 -13.97
N PRO A 61 -56.85 3.04 -14.29
CA PRO A 61 -57.47 3.30 -15.59
C PRO A 61 -56.50 2.91 -16.72
N SER A 62 -57.00 2.31 -17.81
CA SER A 62 -56.15 1.83 -18.92
C SER A 62 -55.27 2.94 -19.53
N GLU A 63 -55.67 4.20 -19.38
CA GLU A 63 -54.87 5.36 -19.81
C GLU A 63 -53.66 5.63 -18.90
N ALA A 64 -53.72 5.28 -17.61
CA ALA A 64 -52.60 5.46 -16.68
C ALA A 64 -51.51 4.40 -16.90
N ALA A 65 -51.86 3.18 -17.29
CA ALA A 65 -50.88 2.11 -17.57
C ALA A 65 -50.01 2.42 -18.80
N ALA A 66 -50.62 2.97 -19.86
CA ALA A 66 -49.89 3.39 -21.06
C ALA A 66 -48.88 4.53 -20.79
N ALA A 67 -49.25 5.48 -19.93
CA ALA A 67 -48.37 6.59 -19.55
C ALA A 67 -47.15 6.13 -18.72
N VAL A 68 -47.27 5.06 -17.93
CA VAL A 68 -46.14 4.51 -17.16
C VAL A 68 -45.16 3.75 -18.09
N ASP A 69 -45.67 3.00 -19.07
CA ASP A 69 -44.82 2.30 -20.04
C ASP A 69 -44.09 3.27 -20.99
N GLU A 70 -44.75 4.35 -21.40
CA GLU A 70 -44.13 5.39 -22.25
C GLU A 70 -43.08 6.23 -21.47
N ALA A 71 -43.33 6.50 -20.18
CA ALA A 71 -42.34 7.14 -19.30
C ALA A 71 -41.14 6.21 -18.98
N ALA A 72 -41.37 4.90 -18.84
CA ALA A 72 -40.31 3.92 -18.63
C ALA A 72 -39.44 3.73 -19.88
N SER A 73 -40.07 3.68 -21.06
CA SER A 73 -39.39 3.57 -22.37
C SER A 73 -38.54 4.81 -22.66
N SER A 74 -39.10 6.01 -22.50
CA SER A 74 -38.36 7.26 -22.73
C SER A 74 -37.22 7.48 -21.73
N SER A 75 -37.38 7.03 -20.48
CA SER A 75 -36.30 7.04 -19.48
C SER A 75 -35.17 6.06 -19.81
N ALA A 76 -35.50 4.89 -20.35
CA ALA A 76 -34.53 3.88 -20.78
C ALA A 76 -33.73 4.35 -22.01
N GLU A 77 -34.39 4.94 -23.01
CA GLU A 77 -33.72 5.52 -24.17
C GLU A 77 -32.87 6.75 -23.82
N ALA A 78 -33.35 7.63 -22.94
CA ALA A 78 -32.58 8.77 -22.47
C ALA A 78 -31.31 8.34 -21.70
N LYS A 79 -31.42 7.31 -20.85
CA LYS A 79 -30.24 6.69 -20.20
C LYS A 79 -29.31 6.06 -21.21
N ALA A 80 -29.82 5.27 -22.16
CA ALA A 80 -29.00 4.61 -23.17
C ALA A 80 -28.24 5.63 -24.03
N LYS A 81 -28.89 6.74 -24.41
CA LYS A 81 -28.28 7.83 -25.17
C LYS A 81 -27.22 8.59 -24.36
N MET A 82 -27.49 8.90 -23.08
CA MET A 82 -26.47 9.50 -22.20
C MET A 82 -25.26 8.60 -21.99
N PHE A 83 -25.45 7.28 -21.85
CA PHE A 83 -24.34 6.32 -21.75
C PHE A 83 -23.57 6.16 -23.07
N ALA A 84 -24.26 6.23 -24.22
CA ALA A 84 -23.63 6.20 -25.54
C ALA A 84 -22.80 7.46 -25.83
N GLU A 85 -23.32 8.64 -25.48
CA GLU A 85 -22.60 9.92 -25.61
C GLU A 85 -21.42 10.01 -24.63
N ALA A 86 -21.58 9.52 -23.39
CA ALA A 86 -20.48 9.43 -22.42
C ALA A 86 -19.37 8.45 -22.86
N ARG A 87 -19.70 7.39 -23.63
CA ARG A 87 -18.72 6.47 -24.23
C ARG A 87 -17.99 7.04 -25.44
N ALA A 88 -18.58 8.01 -26.14
CA ALA A 88 -17.97 8.66 -27.30
C ALA A 88 -16.92 9.72 -26.90
N ALA A 89 -16.97 10.21 -25.66
CA ALA A 89 -15.94 11.09 -25.12
C ALA A 89 -14.66 10.27 -24.85
N LYS A 90 -13.58 10.58 -25.56
CA LYS A 90 -12.25 10.01 -25.30
C LYS A 90 -11.90 10.30 -23.84
N PRO A 91 -11.53 9.29 -23.03
CA PRO A 91 -11.17 9.54 -21.63
C PRO A 91 -10.08 10.60 -21.58
N PRO A 92 -10.16 11.55 -20.63
CA PRO A 92 -9.11 12.55 -20.47
C PRO A 92 -7.78 11.80 -20.32
N PRO A 93 -6.72 12.24 -21.03
CA PRO A 93 -5.42 11.62 -20.87
C PRO A 93 -5.03 11.66 -19.39
N PRO A 94 -4.40 10.60 -18.86
CA PRO A 94 -3.89 10.62 -17.50
C PRO A 94 -3.02 11.88 -17.32
N PRO A 95 -3.07 12.54 -16.16
CA PRO A 95 -2.31 13.76 -15.93
C PRO A 95 -0.83 13.52 -16.26
N ALA A 96 -0.27 14.36 -17.14
CA ALA A 96 1.12 14.22 -17.58
C ALA A 96 2.05 14.23 -16.35
N ALA A 97 2.98 13.27 -16.30
CA ALA A 97 3.96 13.20 -15.22
C ALA A 97 4.86 14.45 -15.27
N SER A 98 4.73 15.36 -14.30
CA SER A 98 5.64 16.50 -14.16
C SER A 98 7.03 16.02 -13.73
N SER A 99 8.08 16.50 -14.40
CA SER A 99 9.47 16.04 -14.30
C SER A 99 10.31 16.73 -13.20
N SER A 100 9.72 17.52 -12.30
CA SER A 100 10.42 17.95 -11.09
C SER A 100 10.68 16.75 -10.19
N ALA A 101 11.82 16.72 -9.51
CA ALA A 101 12.14 15.72 -8.48
C ALA A 101 11.10 15.81 -7.36
N GLY A 102 9.98 15.12 -7.56
CA GLY A 102 8.75 15.39 -6.84
C GLY A 102 8.92 15.03 -5.37
N GLY A 103 8.57 15.97 -4.50
CA GLY A 103 8.54 15.73 -3.06
C GLY A 103 7.45 14.72 -2.69
N SER A 104 7.41 14.29 -1.42
CA SER A 104 6.34 13.42 -0.90
C SER A 104 4.93 14.01 -1.17
N ALA A 105 4.79 15.33 -1.15
CA ALA A 105 3.53 15.99 -1.49
C ALA A 105 3.07 15.73 -2.94
N ASP A 106 4.01 15.72 -3.90
CA ASP A 106 3.72 15.48 -5.32
C ASP A 106 3.33 14.03 -5.55
N VAL A 107 4.02 13.08 -4.91
CA VAL A 107 3.66 11.65 -4.95
C VAL A 107 2.24 11.44 -4.42
N LYS A 108 1.88 12.06 -3.29
CA LYS A 108 0.52 11.95 -2.74
C LYS A 108 -0.54 12.56 -3.63
N SER A 109 -0.26 13.72 -4.23
CA SER A 109 -1.19 14.38 -5.14
C SER A 109 -1.46 13.53 -6.37
N TRP A 110 -0.39 12.98 -6.95
CA TRP A 110 -0.45 12.03 -8.06
C TRP A 110 -1.23 10.76 -7.70
N ARG A 111 -0.98 10.17 -6.53
CA ARG A 111 -1.68 8.96 -6.05
C ARG A 111 -3.20 9.19 -6.01
N ARG A 112 -3.64 10.29 -5.37
CA ARG A 112 -5.05 10.67 -5.31
C ARG A 112 -5.67 10.94 -6.68
N ALA A 113 -4.89 11.45 -7.63
CA ALA A 113 -5.37 11.64 -8.99
C ALA A 113 -5.63 10.29 -9.67
N LEU A 114 -4.71 9.33 -9.56
CA LEU A 114 -4.87 7.98 -10.11
C LEU A 114 -5.99 7.19 -9.44
N GLU A 115 -6.16 7.33 -8.12
CA GLU A 115 -7.27 6.71 -7.38
C GLU A 115 -8.62 7.18 -7.93
N ARG A 116 -8.79 8.49 -8.16
CA ARG A 116 -10.00 9.04 -8.81
C ARG A 116 -10.17 8.52 -10.24
N THR A 117 -9.11 8.49 -11.04
CA THR A 117 -9.17 7.90 -12.39
C THR A 117 -9.61 6.44 -12.35
N CYS A 118 -9.16 5.65 -11.36
CA CYS A 118 -9.62 4.29 -11.17
C CYS A 118 -11.11 4.23 -10.79
N GLU A 119 -11.57 5.11 -9.90
CA GLU A 119 -12.96 5.18 -9.50
C GLU A 119 -13.90 5.53 -10.66
N GLU A 120 -13.42 6.35 -11.59
CA GLU A 120 -14.13 6.78 -12.81
C GLU A 120 -14.01 5.76 -13.96
N ALA A 121 -13.02 4.87 -13.92
CA ALA A 121 -12.79 3.88 -14.96
C ALA A 121 -14.04 3.01 -15.21
N SER A 122 -14.40 2.93 -16.48
CA SER A 122 -15.58 2.28 -17.04
C SER A 122 -15.24 1.17 -18.05
N THR A 123 -13.97 1.07 -18.43
CA THR A 123 -13.44 0.04 -19.34
C THR A 123 -12.24 -0.70 -18.74
N ILE A 124 -11.94 -1.90 -19.23
CA ILE A 124 -10.77 -2.68 -18.82
C ILE A 124 -9.47 -1.95 -19.22
N GLU A 125 -9.48 -1.27 -20.37
CA GLU A 125 -8.35 -0.52 -20.89
C GLU A 125 -7.99 0.68 -20.00
N GLU A 126 -8.99 1.37 -19.43
CA GLU A 126 -8.79 2.43 -18.44
C GLU A 126 -8.25 1.87 -17.12
N VAL A 127 -8.75 0.72 -16.66
CA VAL A 127 -8.19 0.06 -15.46
C VAL A 127 -6.71 -0.30 -15.67
N ARG A 128 -6.37 -0.82 -16.84
CA ARG A 128 -4.98 -1.13 -17.21
C ARG A 128 -4.13 0.13 -17.37
N SER A 129 -4.70 1.23 -17.86
CA SER A 129 -3.97 2.50 -18.01
C SER A 129 -3.61 3.12 -16.66
N VAL A 130 -4.47 2.97 -15.64
CA VAL A 130 -4.14 3.36 -14.26
C VAL A 130 -2.94 2.57 -13.76
N GLY A 131 -2.93 1.25 -13.95
CA GLY A 131 -1.78 0.42 -13.55
C GLY A 131 -0.47 0.85 -14.22
N ARG A 132 -0.49 1.07 -15.55
CA ARG A 132 0.70 1.58 -16.27
C ARG A 132 1.13 2.95 -15.76
N ALA A 133 0.20 3.90 -15.64
CA ALA A 133 0.49 5.23 -15.12
C ALA A 133 1.03 5.20 -13.68
N SER A 134 0.62 4.21 -12.88
CA SER A 134 1.18 3.95 -11.55
C SER A 134 2.67 3.63 -11.62
N HIS A 135 3.07 2.76 -12.55
CA HIS A 135 4.47 2.38 -12.76
C HIS A 135 5.30 3.50 -13.37
N ASP A 136 4.79 4.15 -14.41
CA ASP A 136 5.52 5.15 -15.21
C ASP A 136 5.90 6.40 -14.40
N LYS A 137 5.29 6.62 -13.23
CA LYS A 137 5.68 7.69 -12.31
C LYS A 137 7.10 7.52 -11.78
N PHE A 138 7.59 6.28 -11.66
CA PHE A 138 8.87 5.97 -11.03
C PHE A 138 9.93 5.68 -12.09
N SER A 139 10.97 6.50 -12.10
CA SER A 139 12.21 6.23 -12.82
C SER A 139 13.02 5.20 -12.03
N LEU A 140 13.14 4.01 -12.60
CA LEU A 140 13.91 2.91 -12.01
C LEU A 140 15.39 3.04 -12.41
N PRO A 141 16.33 2.78 -11.49
CA PRO A 141 17.75 2.81 -11.83
C PRO A 141 18.14 1.61 -12.69
N SER A 142 19.15 1.81 -13.55
CA SER A 142 19.78 0.70 -14.28
C SER A 142 20.70 -0.11 -13.37
N ALA A 143 20.99 -1.37 -13.72
CA ALA A 143 21.94 -2.22 -12.99
C ALA A 143 23.31 -1.53 -12.82
N ALA A 144 23.83 -0.90 -13.88
CA ALA A 144 25.09 -0.16 -13.83
C ALA A 144 25.06 1.01 -12.82
N THR A 145 23.92 1.69 -12.68
CA THR A 145 23.75 2.77 -11.68
C THR A 145 23.81 2.21 -10.27
N VAL A 146 23.15 1.07 -10.02
CA VAL A 146 23.17 0.39 -8.73
C VAL A 146 24.58 -0.11 -8.39
N ASP A 147 25.28 -0.71 -9.35
CA ASP A 147 26.65 -1.21 -9.14
C ASP A 147 27.63 -0.07 -8.84
N ALA A 148 27.48 1.07 -9.51
CA ALA A 148 28.27 2.27 -9.22
C ALA A 148 28.01 2.77 -7.79
N GLU A 149 26.74 2.85 -7.38
CA GLU A 149 26.35 3.23 -6.02
C GLU A 149 26.92 2.26 -4.97
N MET A 150 26.86 0.95 -5.23
CA MET A 150 27.44 -0.07 -4.35
C MET A 150 28.95 0.11 -4.15
N LYS A 151 29.69 0.38 -5.23
CA LYS A 151 31.15 0.66 -5.16
C LYS A 151 31.44 1.94 -4.36
N ASN A 152 30.66 2.99 -4.60
CA ASN A 152 30.79 4.26 -3.86
C ASN A 152 30.52 4.06 -2.36
N ARG A 153 29.47 3.33 -2.01
CA ARG A 153 29.14 3.00 -0.61
C ARG A 153 30.21 2.16 0.07
N ALA A 154 30.79 1.18 -0.61
CA ALA A 154 31.89 0.39 -0.07
C ALA A 154 33.09 1.28 0.32
N SER A 155 33.37 2.32 -0.48
CA SER A 155 34.42 3.29 -0.14
C SER A 155 34.01 4.27 0.99
N SER A 156 32.72 4.60 1.09
CA SER A 156 32.17 5.57 2.04
C SER A 156 31.87 4.99 3.42
N MET A 157 31.59 3.69 3.53
CA MET A 157 31.31 3.00 4.80
C MET A 157 32.45 3.14 5.82
N LYS A 158 33.69 3.42 5.39
CA LYS A 158 34.80 3.72 6.29
C LYS A 158 34.70 5.10 6.97
N LYS A 159 33.85 6.01 6.47
CA LYS A 159 33.92 7.45 6.81
C LYS A 159 32.91 7.94 7.85
N SER A 160 31.79 7.27 8.11
CA SER A 160 30.92 7.61 9.25
C SER A 160 29.81 6.57 9.45
N LYS A 161 29.76 5.92 10.63
CA LYS A 161 28.61 5.11 11.06
C LYS A 161 27.38 5.97 11.35
N ASP A 162 27.57 7.26 11.64
CA ASP A 162 26.49 8.17 12.04
C ASP A 162 25.60 8.59 10.86
N ASP A 163 26.06 8.40 9.62
CA ASP A 163 25.32 8.81 8.42
C ASP A 163 24.37 7.72 7.88
N MET A 164 24.42 6.50 8.46
CA MET A 164 23.64 5.35 8.01
C MET A 164 22.17 5.40 8.45
N MET A 165 21.92 5.96 9.65
CA MET A 165 20.58 6.05 10.24
C MET A 165 20.01 7.45 10.10
N ARG A 166 18.98 7.61 9.27
CA ARG A 166 18.28 8.88 9.10
C ARG A 166 17.15 9.05 10.11
N ARG A 167 17.09 10.23 10.74
CA ARG A 167 15.96 10.59 11.60
C ARG A 167 14.73 10.89 10.74
N CYS A 168 13.66 10.15 10.97
CA CYS A 168 12.42 10.29 10.21
C CYS A 168 11.22 10.37 11.14
N LYS A 169 10.20 11.08 10.69
CA LYS A 169 8.95 11.26 11.45
C LYS A 169 8.21 9.94 11.64
N TYR A 170 8.21 9.11 10.59
CA TYR A 170 7.64 7.78 10.62
C TYR A 170 8.74 6.77 10.32
N VAL A 171 8.81 5.76 11.16
CA VAL A 171 9.82 4.71 11.07
C VAL A 171 9.13 3.37 11.11
N ALA A 172 9.48 2.50 10.16
CA ALA A 172 9.11 1.09 10.15
C ALA A 172 10.38 0.28 10.39
N ILE A 173 10.38 -0.54 11.44
CA ILE A 173 11.49 -1.43 11.78
C ILE A 173 11.01 -2.88 11.63
N ASP A 174 11.71 -3.66 10.81
CA ASP A 174 11.44 -5.08 10.60
C ASP A 174 12.57 -5.95 11.16
N PHE A 175 12.20 -6.84 12.08
CA PHE A 175 13.07 -7.89 12.65
C PHE A 175 12.64 -9.30 12.18
N GLY A 176 11.80 -9.39 11.14
CA GLY A 176 11.29 -10.64 10.60
C GLY A 176 12.29 -11.33 9.66
N ALA A 177 11.96 -12.56 9.26
CA ALA A 177 12.57 -13.16 8.08
C ALA A 177 12.09 -12.41 6.82
N ASN A 178 12.93 -12.39 5.79
CA ASN A 178 12.65 -11.73 4.50
C ASN A 178 12.45 -10.22 4.59
N VAL A 179 13.31 -9.51 5.35
CA VAL A 179 13.26 -8.04 5.45
C VAL A 179 13.35 -7.32 4.09
N GLY A 180 13.93 -7.96 3.07
CA GLY A 180 13.94 -7.47 1.70
C GLY A 180 12.54 -7.45 1.07
N ASP A 181 11.78 -8.53 1.19
CA ASP A 181 10.41 -8.64 0.68
C ASP A 181 9.50 -7.61 1.37
N THR A 182 9.63 -7.46 2.70
CA THR A 182 8.87 -6.46 3.45
C THR A 182 9.13 -5.04 2.93
N MET A 183 10.39 -4.69 2.64
CA MET A 183 10.73 -3.40 2.06
C MET A 183 10.09 -3.22 0.68
N ALA A 184 10.21 -4.22 -0.20
CA ALA A 184 9.67 -4.17 -1.55
C ALA A 184 8.15 -3.98 -1.54
N HIS A 185 7.43 -4.73 -0.71
CA HIS A 185 5.99 -4.57 -0.57
C HIS A 185 5.58 -3.24 0.09
N MET A 186 6.42 -2.69 0.98
CA MET A 186 6.18 -1.35 1.51
C MET A 186 6.31 -0.29 0.41
N MET A 187 7.23 -0.48 -0.54
CA MET A 187 7.32 0.36 -1.74
C MET A 187 6.11 0.16 -2.67
N ASP A 188 5.69 -1.09 -2.90
CA ASP A 188 4.52 -1.43 -3.72
C ASP A 188 3.22 -0.83 -3.16
N ALA A 189 3.10 -0.73 -1.83
CA ALA A 189 1.98 -0.05 -1.19
C ALA A 189 1.86 1.45 -1.57
N GLY A 190 2.93 2.03 -2.13
CA GLY A 190 2.93 3.39 -2.65
C GLY A 190 2.35 3.51 -4.07
N LEU A 191 2.19 2.38 -4.77
CA LEU A 191 1.62 2.28 -6.11
C LEU A 191 0.09 2.18 -6.05
N VAL A 192 -0.58 2.71 -7.06
CA VAL A 192 -2.03 2.63 -7.21
C VAL A 192 -2.39 1.42 -8.06
N SER A 193 -2.89 0.38 -7.40
CA SER A 193 -3.61 -0.69 -8.09
C SER A 193 -5.04 -0.26 -8.38
N CYS A 194 -5.63 -0.76 -9.47
CA CYS A 194 -7.02 -0.46 -9.81
C CYS A 194 -7.85 -1.74 -9.91
N ASP A 195 -8.83 -1.89 -9.02
CA ASP A 195 -9.77 -3.01 -9.00
C ASP A 195 -11.19 -2.52 -9.25
N ARG A 196 -11.72 -2.89 -10.42
CA ARG A 196 -13.09 -2.63 -10.86
C ARG A 196 -13.83 -3.93 -11.14
N THR A 197 -13.38 -5.05 -10.57
CA THR A 197 -13.94 -6.37 -10.83
C THR A 197 -15.44 -6.45 -10.52
N ARG A 198 -15.90 -5.76 -9.48
CA ARG A 198 -17.33 -5.69 -9.14
C ARG A 198 -18.21 -5.04 -10.22
N LYS A 199 -17.67 -4.10 -11.00
CA LYS A 199 -18.43 -3.34 -12.00
C LYS A 199 -18.20 -3.84 -13.42
N LEU A 200 -17.00 -4.33 -13.72
CA LEU A 200 -16.54 -4.61 -15.08
C LEU A 200 -16.11 -6.08 -15.29
N GLY A 201 -16.21 -6.93 -14.27
CA GLY A 201 -15.85 -8.35 -14.30
C GLY A 201 -14.38 -8.64 -13.97
N GLU A 202 -14.02 -9.93 -13.83
CA GLU A 202 -12.74 -10.40 -13.28
C GLU A 202 -11.49 -9.81 -13.94
N LYS A 203 -11.57 -9.48 -15.24
CA LYS A 203 -10.44 -8.91 -16.01
C LYS A 203 -10.16 -7.44 -15.68
N ALA A 204 -11.00 -6.79 -14.90
CA ALA A 204 -10.89 -5.38 -14.54
C ALA A 204 -10.08 -5.18 -13.26
N LYS A 205 -8.90 -5.80 -13.19
CA LYS A 205 -7.92 -5.61 -12.13
C LYS A 205 -6.56 -5.29 -12.75
N SER A 206 -5.92 -4.23 -12.29
CA SER A 206 -4.51 -3.95 -12.54
C SER A 206 -3.76 -3.92 -11.22
N GLU A 207 -2.76 -4.79 -11.12
CA GLU A 207 -1.83 -4.82 -10.00
C GLU A 207 -0.62 -3.99 -10.38
N ALA A 208 -0.19 -3.12 -9.48
CA ALA A 208 1.04 -2.34 -9.64
C ALA A 208 2.04 -2.80 -8.59
N HIS A 209 3.20 -3.29 -9.03
CA HIS A 209 4.28 -3.75 -8.17
C HIS A 209 5.63 -3.40 -8.79
N PHE A 210 6.60 -2.98 -8.00
CA PHE A 210 7.96 -2.92 -8.47
C PHE A 210 8.41 -4.34 -8.87
N ASP A 211 9.20 -4.44 -9.94
CA ASP A 211 9.71 -5.72 -10.45
C ASP A 211 10.68 -6.34 -9.43
N GLN A 212 10.12 -7.15 -8.52
CA GLN A 212 10.85 -7.72 -7.38
C GLN A 212 11.85 -8.79 -7.81
N ALA A 213 11.60 -9.44 -8.95
CA ALA A 213 12.48 -10.46 -9.53
C ALA A 213 13.89 -9.91 -9.82
N LYS A 214 14.02 -8.60 -10.05
CA LYS A 214 15.33 -7.93 -10.18
C LYS A 214 16.19 -7.93 -8.91
N PHE A 215 15.62 -8.26 -7.75
CA PHE A 215 16.33 -8.36 -6.48
C PHE A 215 16.64 -9.80 -6.08
N GLU A 216 16.26 -10.79 -6.90
CA GLU A 216 16.19 -12.19 -6.46
C GLU A 216 15.34 -12.35 -5.17
N LEU A 217 14.48 -11.37 -4.89
CA LEU A 217 13.49 -11.42 -3.83
C LEU A 217 12.35 -12.32 -4.30
N THR A 218 11.69 -12.96 -3.36
CA THR A 218 10.85 -14.12 -3.68
C THR A 218 9.57 -13.66 -4.40
N ASP A 219 9.14 -14.39 -5.45
CA ASP A 219 7.81 -14.19 -6.07
C ASP A 219 6.66 -14.66 -5.15
N GLN A 220 6.92 -14.82 -3.85
CA GLN A 220 5.96 -15.39 -2.93
C GLN A 220 4.82 -14.39 -2.70
N PRO A 221 3.59 -14.89 -2.51
CA PRO A 221 2.47 -14.05 -2.13
C PRO A 221 2.80 -13.34 -0.82
N TRP A 222 2.31 -12.10 -0.69
CA TRP A 222 2.51 -11.25 0.47
C TRP A 222 2.33 -12.03 1.77
N ASN A 223 3.40 -12.13 2.55
CA ASN A 223 3.32 -12.77 3.85
C ASN A 223 2.40 -11.96 4.78
N ARG A 224 1.87 -12.62 5.83
CA ARG A 224 0.89 -12.00 6.73
C ARG A 224 1.44 -10.77 7.47
N ILE A 225 2.74 -10.75 7.76
CA ILE A 225 3.41 -9.65 8.45
C ILE A 225 3.47 -8.43 7.54
N THR A 226 3.83 -8.61 6.27
CA THR A 226 3.82 -7.57 5.26
C THR A 226 2.43 -6.97 5.09
N LYS A 227 1.40 -7.81 4.93
CA LYS A 227 0.01 -7.34 4.83
C LYS A 227 -0.39 -6.50 6.05
N PHE A 228 0.01 -6.95 7.24
CA PHE A 228 -0.22 -6.21 8.48
C PHE A 228 0.52 -4.86 8.49
N LEU A 229 1.80 -4.83 8.12
CA LEU A 229 2.61 -3.61 8.11
C LEU A 229 2.05 -2.58 7.12
N VAL A 230 1.71 -3.00 5.90
CA VAL A 230 1.11 -2.13 4.89
C VAL A 230 -0.26 -1.64 5.32
N GLY A 231 -1.10 -2.52 5.90
CA GLY A 231 -2.39 -2.12 6.46
C GLY A 231 -2.23 -1.12 7.61
N MET A 232 -1.22 -1.29 8.45
CA MET A 232 -0.93 -0.37 9.55
C MET A 232 -0.44 1.00 9.02
N VAL A 233 0.43 1.01 8.01
CA VAL A 233 0.91 2.24 7.35
C VAL A 233 -0.27 3.05 6.80
N ALA A 234 -1.22 2.39 6.13
CA ALA A 234 -2.45 3.01 5.65
C ALA A 234 -3.33 3.53 6.81
N SER A 235 -3.46 2.75 7.89
CA SER A 235 -4.31 3.11 9.04
C SER A 235 -3.80 4.31 9.85
N LEU A 236 -2.49 4.47 10.01
CA LEU A 236 -1.89 5.50 10.87
C LEU A 236 -1.92 6.91 10.26
N GLY A 237 -2.03 6.97 8.93
CA GLY A 237 -1.93 8.23 8.19
C GLY A 237 -3.17 8.68 7.46
N GLY A 238 -4.10 7.76 7.16
CA GLY A 238 -5.07 7.95 6.09
C GLY A 238 -4.39 8.44 4.81
N ASP A 239 -5.10 9.23 4.00
CA ASP A 239 -4.62 9.75 2.71
C ASP A 239 -3.46 10.76 2.81
N ARG A 240 -3.01 11.07 4.04
CA ARG A 240 -1.98 12.09 4.32
C ARG A 240 -0.58 11.49 4.50
N VAL A 241 -0.48 10.19 4.79
CA VAL A 241 0.81 9.51 4.96
C VAL A 241 0.88 8.32 4.02
N GLY A 242 1.95 8.25 3.24
CA GLY A 242 2.25 7.11 2.38
C GLY A 242 3.65 6.57 2.68
N PRO A 243 4.05 5.46 2.03
CA PRO A 243 5.38 4.88 2.17
C PRO A 243 6.52 5.88 1.97
N GLU A 244 6.34 6.86 1.08
CA GLU A 244 7.28 7.95 0.79
C GLU A 244 7.58 8.85 2.00
N ASP A 245 6.83 8.75 3.10
CA ASP A 245 7.10 9.46 4.35
C ASP A 245 7.86 8.63 5.39
N TYR A 246 7.97 7.32 5.17
CA TYR A 246 8.59 6.40 6.11
C TYR A 246 10.07 6.20 5.80
N CYS A 247 10.83 6.03 6.87
CA CYS A 247 12.14 5.40 6.79
C CYS A 247 12.01 3.94 7.24
N TYR A 248 12.49 3.05 6.39
CA TYR A 248 12.45 1.63 6.62
C TYR A 248 13.81 1.14 7.11
N TYR A 249 13.80 0.34 8.18
CA TYR A 249 14.98 -0.31 8.74
C TYR A 249 14.74 -1.81 8.86
N GLY A 250 15.45 -2.59 8.04
CA GLY A 250 15.46 -4.05 8.18
C GLY A 250 16.65 -4.49 9.02
N VAL A 251 16.43 -5.38 9.98
CA VAL A 251 17.49 -5.99 10.79
C VAL A 251 17.66 -7.43 10.35
N GLU A 252 18.83 -7.76 9.82
CA GLU A 252 19.16 -9.10 9.32
C GLU A 252 20.53 -9.51 9.85
N GLY A 253 20.61 -10.62 10.57
CA GLY A 253 21.87 -11.11 11.11
C GLY A 253 22.63 -12.03 10.18
N ASN A 254 21.92 -12.65 9.23
CA ASN A 254 22.49 -13.66 8.37
C ASN A 254 23.41 -13.02 7.32
N PRO A 255 24.73 -13.25 7.39
CA PRO A 255 25.68 -12.56 6.52
C PRO A 255 25.47 -12.87 5.04
N VAL A 256 24.82 -14.00 4.72
CA VAL A 256 24.53 -14.45 3.35
C VAL A 256 23.67 -13.44 2.59
N PHE A 257 22.76 -12.74 3.29
CA PHE A 257 21.89 -11.77 2.66
C PHE A 257 22.50 -10.38 2.54
N THR A 258 23.68 -10.15 3.14
CA THR A 258 24.27 -8.80 3.25
C THR A 258 24.40 -8.11 1.91
N GLU A 259 25.00 -8.77 0.91
CA GLU A 259 25.21 -8.16 -0.40
C GLU A 259 23.89 -7.88 -1.11
N ARG A 260 22.96 -8.84 -1.10
CA ARG A 260 21.64 -8.72 -1.74
C ARG A 260 20.83 -7.58 -1.13
N LEU A 261 20.78 -7.51 0.20
CA LEU A 261 20.07 -6.44 0.92
C LEU A 261 20.72 -5.07 0.69
N ARG A 262 22.05 -4.97 0.69
CA ARG A 262 22.72 -3.71 0.34
C ARG A 262 22.44 -3.27 -1.09
N ARG A 263 22.38 -4.21 -2.04
CA ARG A 263 21.99 -3.93 -3.42
C ARG A 263 20.54 -3.47 -3.53
N ALA A 264 19.62 -4.09 -2.79
CA ALA A 264 18.23 -3.67 -2.71
C ALA A 264 18.09 -2.25 -2.11
N GLU A 265 18.86 -1.95 -1.06
CA GLU A 265 18.94 -0.60 -0.47
C GLU A 265 19.45 0.43 -1.49
N ALA A 266 20.56 0.13 -2.18
CA ALA A 266 21.12 0.98 -3.21
C ALA A 266 20.09 1.23 -4.32
N TRP A 267 19.41 0.19 -4.80
CA TRP A 267 18.37 0.32 -5.81
C TRP A 267 17.21 1.19 -5.35
N ALA A 268 16.61 0.92 -4.18
CA ALA A 268 15.52 1.73 -3.63
C ALA A 268 15.94 3.19 -3.46
N SER A 269 17.19 3.43 -3.05
CA SER A 269 17.76 4.77 -2.88
C SER A 269 17.98 5.53 -4.18
N GLN A 270 17.93 4.89 -5.34
CA GLN A 270 18.12 5.53 -6.65
C GLN A 270 16.81 5.77 -7.41
N ILE A 271 15.69 5.20 -6.98
CA ILE A 271 14.38 5.44 -7.59
C ILE A 271 13.95 6.90 -7.42
N THR A 272 13.34 7.47 -8.46
CA THR A 272 12.82 8.84 -8.44
C THR A 272 11.39 8.88 -9.00
N PRO A 273 10.40 9.46 -8.30
CA PRO A 273 10.48 9.99 -6.93
C PRO A 273 10.73 8.86 -5.91
N LYS A 274 11.10 9.22 -4.68
CA LYS A 274 11.44 8.23 -3.64
C LYS A 274 10.19 7.46 -3.19
N PRO A 275 10.12 6.12 -3.34
CA PRO A 275 9.00 5.32 -2.85
C PRO A 275 9.06 5.11 -1.33
N LEU A 276 10.25 5.23 -0.74
CA LEU A 276 10.50 5.33 0.69
C LEU A 276 11.40 6.54 0.93
N ARG A 277 11.20 7.27 2.05
CA ARG A 277 12.06 8.41 2.38
C ARG A 277 13.51 7.99 2.58
N HIS A 278 13.70 6.83 3.19
CA HIS A 278 14.99 6.16 3.40
C HIS A 278 14.74 4.66 3.56
N ALA A 279 15.67 3.84 3.12
CA ALA A 279 15.70 2.43 3.45
C ALA A 279 17.12 2.10 3.91
N HIS A 280 17.25 1.25 4.92
CA HIS A 280 18.55 0.79 5.38
C HIS A 280 18.48 -0.61 5.99
N PHE A 281 19.47 -1.45 5.68
CA PHE A 281 19.59 -2.77 6.28
C PHE A 281 20.76 -2.84 7.27
N LEU A 282 20.44 -3.17 8.51
CA LEU A 282 21.38 -3.44 9.59
C LEU A 282 21.79 -4.92 9.51
N THR A 283 22.71 -5.22 8.59
CA THR A 283 23.14 -6.61 8.27
C THR A 283 24.15 -7.20 9.26
N GLU A 284 24.64 -6.36 10.19
CA GLU A 284 25.63 -6.71 11.22
C GLU A 284 24.99 -6.64 12.63
N THR A 285 23.66 -6.62 12.70
CA THR A 285 22.91 -6.44 13.94
C THR A 285 21.81 -7.46 14.04
N VAL A 286 21.55 -7.95 15.26
CA VAL A 286 20.45 -8.86 15.56
C VAL A 286 19.71 -8.38 16.80
N GLY A 287 18.39 -8.64 16.84
CA GLY A 287 17.60 -8.41 18.05
C GLY A 287 17.84 -9.51 19.08
N ALA A 288 18.80 -9.31 20.00
CA ALA A 288 19.20 -10.32 21.00
C ALA A 288 18.65 -10.05 22.43
N GLY A 289 17.86 -8.99 22.63
CA GLY A 289 17.31 -8.59 23.93
C GLY A 289 18.32 -8.03 24.94
N LYS A 290 19.63 -8.21 24.68
CA LYS A 290 20.75 -7.63 25.42
C LYS A 290 21.78 -7.07 24.42
N ASP A 291 22.48 -6.03 24.85
CA ASP A 291 23.57 -5.46 24.07
C ASP A 291 24.83 -6.34 24.13
N GLY A 292 25.58 -6.35 23.03
CA GLY A 292 26.85 -7.06 22.91
C GLY A 292 26.87 -8.13 21.82
N PRO A 293 27.99 -8.86 21.69
CA PRO A 293 28.11 -9.93 20.71
C PRO A 293 27.05 -11.03 20.92
N ALA A 294 26.39 -11.43 19.84
CA ALA A 294 25.42 -12.51 19.83
C ALA A 294 25.90 -13.61 18.88
N GLN A 295 25.81 -14.86 19.31
CA GLN A 295 26.07 -16.00 18.42
C GLN A 295 24.83 -16.26 17.58
N LEU A 296 25.03 -16.34 16.26
CA LEU A 296 23.98 -16.64 15.31
C LEU A 296 24.20 -18.03 14.71
N TRP A 297 23.16 -18.84 14.74
CA TRP A 297 23.12 -20.16 14.11
C TRP A 297 22.45 -20.03 12.76
N LEU A 298 23.12 -20.48 11.70
CA LEU A 298 22.62 -20.40 10.33
C LEU A 298 21.93 -21.70 9.96
N ASP A 299 20.74 -21.60 9.36
CA ASP A 299 20.06 -22.71 8.72
C ASP A 299 20.60 -22.90 7.31
N THR A 300 21.26 -24.03 7.07
CA THR A 300 21.84 -24.39 5.76
C THR A 300 20.97 -25.39 4.99
N VAL A 301 19.92 -25.95 5.61
CA VAL A 301 19.07 -26.99 4.99
C VAL A 301 18.19 -26.39 3.91
N ASN A 302 17.75 -25.15 4.10
CA ASN A 302 16.91 -24.43 3.14
C ASN A 302 17.72 -23.60 2.14
N ALA A 303 18.96 -24.02 1.83
CA ALA A 303 19.88 -23.27 0.98
C ALA A 303 19.27 -22.87 -0.39
N LYS A 304 18.43 -23.74 -0.95
CA LYS A 304 17.80 -23.55 -2.27
C LYS A 304 16.60 -22.61 -2.27
N GLN A 305 16.11 -22.26 -1.09
CA GLN A 305 14.81 -21.63 -0.95
C GLN A 305 14.89 -20.09 -0.81
N ASN A 306 16.06 -19.45 -0.85
CA ASN A 306 16.23 -18.00 -0.64
C ASN A 306 15.75 -17.47 0.75
N TYR A 307 15.18 -18.32 1.60
CA TYR A 307 14.86 -18.04 3.01
C TYR A 307 15.71 -18.94 3.92
N TRP A 308 17.02 -18.65 3.97
CA TRP A 308 17.91 -19.22 4.97
C TRP A 308 17.54 -18.62 6.33
N GLY A 309 16.94 -19.43 7.19
CA GLY A 309 16.69 -19.03 8.56
C GLY A 309 18.01 -18.69 9.27
N SER A 310 17.93 -17.78 10.22
CA SER A 310 18.98 -17.63 11.22
C SER A 310 18.32 -17.51 12.59
N SER A 311 18.98 -18.03 13.62
CA SER A 311 18.47 -17.96 14.97
C SER A 311 19.57 -17.72 15.98
N ILE A 312 19.27 -16.90 16.98
CA ILE A 312 20.13 -16.77 18.17
C ILE A 312 19.97 -17.99 19.11
N PHE A 313 18.94 -18.80 18.90
CA PHE A 313 18.65 -19.98 19.72
C PHE A 313 19.14 -21.24 19.01
N LYS A 314 20.07 -21.95 19.64
CA LYS A 314 20.59 -23.23 19.13
C LYS A 314 19.49 -24.29 18.96
N SER A 315 18.47 -24.26 19.83
CA SER A 315 17.33 -25.19 19.82
C SER A 315 16.24 -24.82 18.82
N HIS A 316 16.46 -23.83 17.96
CA HIS A 316 15.50 -23.52 16.90
C HIS A 316 15.41 -24.73 15.95
N GLN A 317 14.19 -25.13 15.59
CA GLN A 317 13.94 -26.38 14.87
C GLN A 317 14.80 -26.51 13.60
N ASP A 318 14.94 -25.44 12.83
CA ASP A 318 15.69 -25.48 11.57
C ASP A 318 17.22 -25.49 11.78
N VAL A 319 17.70 -24.94 12.90
CA VAL A 319 19.11 -25.07 13.32
C VAL A 319 19.40 -26.52 13.72
N GLU A 320 18.50 -27.16 14.47
CA GLU A 320 18.65 -28.56 14.84
C GLU A 320 18.61 -29.49 13.62
N LYS A 321 17.72 -29.22 12.66
CA LYS A 321 17.70 -29.96 11.38
C LYS A 321 19.02 -29.80 10.63
N SER A 322 19.57 -28.59 10.58
CA SER A 322 20.87 -28.32 9.93
C SER A 322 22.01 -29.08 10.59
N ALA A 323 22.05 -29.10 11.92
CA ALA A 323 23.06 -29.83 12.67
C ALA A 323 22.97 -31.36 12.46
N LYS A 324 21.78 -31.90 12.19
CA LYS A 324 21.59 -33.34 11.89
C LYS A 324 21.89 -33.71 10.45
N ALA A 325 21.86 -32.73 9.54
CA ALA A 325 22.11 -32.93 8.12
C ALA A 325 23.60 -32.77 7.73
N ALA A 326 24.40 -32.17 8.61
CA ALA A 326 25.85 -32.01 8.48
C ALA A 326 26.61 -33.22 9.03
#